data_AF-A0A9D3SVP2-F1
#
_entry.id   AF-A0A9D3SVP2-F1
#
_cell.length_a   1.000
_cell.length_b   1.000
_cell.length_c   1.000
_cell.angle_alpha   90.00
_cell.angle_beta   90.00
_cell.angle_gamma   90.00
#
_symmetry.space_group_name_H-M   'P 1'
#
loop_
_entity.id
_entity.type
_entity.pdbx_description
1 polymer ?
#
loop_
_entity_poly.entity_id
_entity_poly.type
_entity_poly.pdbx_seq_one_letter_code
_entity_poly.pdbx_strand_id
1 'polypeptide(L)'
;MASFQQAMTMVFAIDEINRNPNLLPNITLGYHLYDNCVTLAVAFRAATALISGTDKTASGLNCNSSPPVIGIVGDPGSTHSIAISSVLGLFRVPMVSYFATCSCLTDRHQFPSFFRTIPSDAFQVRAIIQILKHFGWTWVGLVYSNDDYGIHAAHSFHQDVQEQLGGCVAYSEMLPKDNNRRDAERIVRVIKTSTAKVVVVISTDAYLVPIMHEVFLRNVTGKQWIASEAWATSSVFRTSHLLPFLGGTLGIAIRRGEIAGLRDFLLRLRPDMQPANNMVQLFWEAMFGCRFESDGMQTAGEEQKKLCTVNEDLSMTNTAYSDMSELRASYNVYKAVYALAHALHDLTQCEEGKGPFHGHSCARISILQPWQVKLMNTHMLIEV
;
A
#
# COMPACT_ATOMS: atom_id res chain seq x y z
N MET A 1 -3.36 -4.63 11.45
CA MET A 1 -4.20 -5.75 10.95
C MET A 1 -4.35 -5.75 9.44
N ALA A 2 -4.89 -4.70 8.80
CA ALA A 2 -5.06 -4.67 7.33
C ALA A 2 -3.75 -4.86 6.53
N SER A 3 -2.67 -4.16 6.91
CA SER A 3 -1.36 -4.32 6.23
C SER A 3 -0.78 -5.73 6.34
N PHE A 4 -1.06 -6.43 7.45
CA PHE A 4 -0.61 -7.82 7.62
C PHE A 4 -1.45 -8.79 6.75
N GLN A 5 -2.75 -8.53 6.58
CA GLN A 5 -3.57 -9.24 5.59
C GLN A 5 -2.99 -9.09 4.18
N GLN A 6 -2.57 -7.88 3.81
CA GLN A 6 -1.92 -7.61 2.51
C GLN A 6 -0.63 -8.41 2.36
N ALA A 7 0.24 -8.42 3.37
CA ALA A 7 1.45 -9.24 3.41
C ALA A 7 1.13 -10.74 3.23
N MET A 8 0.16 -11.26 3.98
CA MET A 8 -0.26 -12.66 3.84
C MET A 8 -0.95 -12.96 2.51
N THR A 9 -1.54 -11.95 1.84
CA THR A 9 -2.09 -12.10 0.48
C THR A 9 -0.98 -12.28 -0.55
N MET A 10 0.18 -11.63 -0.36
CA MET A 10 1.38 -11.91 -1.16
C MET A 10 1.84 -13.36 -0.98
N VAL A 11 1.93 -13.82 0.28
CA VAL A 11 2.33 -15.21 0.59
C VAL A 11 1.34 -16.21 -0.01
N PHE A 12 0.04 -15.94 0.11
CA PHE A 12 -1.02 -16.76 -0.51
C PHE A 12 -0.85 -16.86 -2.02
N ALA A 13 -0.66 -15.73 -2.72
CA ALA A 13 -0.50 -15.73 -4.17
C ALA A 13 0.73 -16.55 -4.60
N ILE A 14 1.84 -16.46 -3.85
CA ILE A 14 3.04 -17.27 -4.10
C ILE A 14 2.77 -18.77 -3.89
N ASP A 15 2.12 -19.15 -2.79
CA ASP A 15 1.75 -20.55 -2.52
C ASP A 15 0.81 -21.11 -3.59
N GLU A 16 -0.14 -20.30 -4.06
CA GLU A 16 -1.05 -20.66 -5.15
C GLU A 16 -0.31 -20.88 -6.48
N ILE A 17 0.60 -19.97 -6.85
CA ILE A 17 1.42 -20.08 -8.07
C ILE A 17 2.31 -21.33 -8.00
N ASN A 18 2.98 -21.58 -6.87
CA ASN A 18 3.85 -22.74 -6.70
C ASN A 18 3.10 -24.09 -6.80
N ARG A 19 1.78 -24.10 -6.59
CA ARG A 19 0.92 -25.29 -6.77
C ARG A 19 0.35 -25.42 -8.17
N ASN A 20 0.48 -24.40 -9.01
CA ASN A 20 -0.09 -24.38 -10.35
C ASN A 20 0.87 -25.04 -11.36
N PRO A 21 0.55 -26.21 -11.93
CA PRO A 21 1.44 -26.89 -12.87
C PRO A 21 1.59 -26.16 -14.21
N ASN A 22 0.69 -25.21 -14.52
CA ASN A 22 0.67 -24.49 -15.79
C ASN A 22 1.44 -23.17 -15.74
N LEU A 23 1.75 -22.64 -14.55
CA LEU A 23 2.42 -21.37 -14.38
C LEU A 23 3.74 -21.60 -13.64
N LEU A 24 4.86 -21.32 -14.31
CA LEU A 24 6.22 -21.55 -13.79
C LEU A 24 6.49 -23.03 -13.39
N PRO A 25 6.27 -24.01 -14.29
CA PRO A 25 6.54 -25.41 -13.98
C PRO A 25 8.02 -25.63 -13.60
N ASN A 26 8.27 -26.45 -12.59
CA ASN A 26 9.60 -26.76 -12.03
C ASN A 26 10.36 -25.56 -11.43
N ILE A 27 9.66 -24.45 -11.14
CA ILE A 27 10.24 -23.27 -10.49
C ILE A 27 9.42 -22.98 -9.24
N THR A 28 10.10 -22.89 -8.10
CA THR A 28 9.48 -22.49 -6.83
C THR A 28 9.82 -21.04 -6.55
N LEU A 29 8.80 -20.20 -6.42
CA LEU A 29 8.93 -18.82 -5.98
C LEU A 29 9.15 -18.76 -4.47
N GLY A 30 10.25 -18.14 -4.06
CA GLY A 30 10.50 -17.75 -2.67
C GLY A 30 10.18 -16.27 -2.42
N TYR A 31 10.27 -15.84 -1.17
CA TYR A 31 10.07 -14.45 -0.79
C TYR A 31 10.85 -14.05 0.47
N HIS A 32 11.12 -12.75 0.59
CA HIS A 32 11.53 -12.09 1.81
C HIS A 32 10.52 -10.99 2.12
N LEU A 33 10.08 -10.91 3.37
CA LEU A 33 9.05 -9.96 3.80
C LEU A 33 9.63 -9.03 4.87
N TYR A 34 9.44 -7.72 4.67
CA TYR A 34 9.92 -6.68 5.58
C TYR A 34 8.77 -5.77 5.97
N ASP A 35 8.74 -5.36 7.24
CA ASP A 35 7.87 -4.29 7.71
C ASP A 35 8.55 -2.95 7.46
N ASN A 36 7.86 -2.04 6.78
CA ASN A 36 8.35 -0.69 6.49
C ASN A 36 8.09 0.29 7.65
N CYS A 37 7.31 -0.12 8.66
CA CYS A 37 6.92 0.67 9.82
C CYS A 37 6.32 2.05 9.46
N VAL A 38 5.76 2.19 8.25
CA VAL A 38 5.30 3.46 7.67
C VAL A 38 6.37 4.57 7.81
N THR A 39 7.65 4.20 7.76
CA THR A 39 8.78 5.08 8.00
C THR A 39 9.74 5.03 6.83
N LEU A 40 9.97 6.17 6.19
CA LEU A 40 10.79 6.28 4.98
C LEU A 40 12.17 5.62 5.11
N ALA A 41 12.89 5.89 6.20
CA ALA A 41 14.23 5.33 6.40
C ALA A 41 14.21 3.80 6.56
N VAL A 42 13.17 3.24 7.20
CA VAL A 42 13.01 1.79 7.39
C VAL A 42 12.62 1.13 6.07
N ALA A 43 11.65 1.71 5.34
CA ALA A 43 11.24 1.26 4.02
C ALA A 43 12.43 1.20 3.05
N PHE A 44 13.21 2.28 3.01
CA PHE A 44 14.39 2.37 2.15
C PHE A 44 15.45 1.33 2.55
N ARG A 45 15.74 1.17 3.84
CA ARG A 45 16.67 0.16 4.33
C ARG A 45 16.23 -1.26 3.96
N ALA A 46 14.95 -1.58 4.13
CA ALA A 46 14.39 -2.87 3.74
C ALA A 46 14.58 -3.14 2.24
N ALA A 47 14.25 -2.16 1.40
CA ALA A 47 14.41 -2.27 -0.04
C ALA A 47 15.87 -2.44 -0.48
N THR A 48 16.81 -1.75 0.19
CA THR A 48 18.25 -1.96 -0.08
C THR A 48 18.71 -3.35 0.33
N ALA A 49 18.25 -3.87 1.48
CA ALA A 49 18.60 -5.20 1.96
C ALA A 49 18.10 -6.32 1.01
N LEU A 50 16.94 -6.12 0.38
CA LEU A 50 16.40 -7.04 -0.63
C LEU A 50 17.35 -7.20 -1.83
N ILE A 51 18.14 -6.18 -2.18
CA ILE A 51 19.00 -6.17 -3.36
C ILE A 51 20.46 -6.45 -3.02
N SER A 52 20.95 -5.97 -1.88
CA SER A 52 22.33 -6.20 -1.44
C SER A 52 22.52 -7.55 -0.76
N GLY A 53 21.45 -8.19 -0.30
CA GLY A 53 21.53 -9.29 0.66
C GLY A 53 21.79 -8.81 2.09
N THR A 54 21.72 -9.74 3.05
CA THR A 54 21.82 -9.46 4.49
C THR A 54 23.23 -9.57 5.06
N ASP A 55 24.25 -9.80 4.23
CA ASP A 55 25.62 -9.94 4.72
C ASP A 55 26.16 -8.61 5.26
N LYS A 56 26.51 -8.61 6.55
CA LYS A 56 26.97 -7.43 7.31
C LYS A 56 28.37 -6.96 6.93
N THR A 57 29.06 -7.68 6.05
CA THR A 57 30.42 -7.38 5.61
C THR A 57 30.55 -7.70 4.13
N ALA A 58 30.53 -6.69 3.28
CA ALA A 58 31.18 -6.78 1.98
C ALA A 58 32.70 -6.74 2.23
N SER A 59 33.27 -7.86 2.70
CA SER A 59 34.72 -8.05 2.80
C SER A 59 35.25 -8.24 1.38
N GLY A 60 35.50 -7.10 0.72
CA GLY A 60 35.93 -7.01 -0.67
C GLY A 60 34.84 -6.39 -1.55
N LEU A 61 35.25 -5.49 -2.45
CA LEU A 61 34.44 -4.86 -3.52
C LEU A 61 33.89 -5.86 -4.57
N ASN A 62 33.78 -7.14 -4.24
CA ASN A 62 33.31 -8.17 -5.14
C ASN A 62 31.77 -8.25 -5.07
N CYS A 63 31.10 -7.28 -5.68
CA CYS A 63 29.65 -7.29 -5.93
C CYS A 63 29.28 -8.27 -7.07
N ASN A 64 29.78 -9.52 -7.01
CA ASN A 64 29.57 -10.52 -8.05
C ASN A 64 28.41 -11.50 -7.75
N SER A 65 27.72 -11.34 -6.64
CA SER A 65 26.49 -12.08 -6.35
C SER A 65 25.29 -11.42 -7.03
N SER A 66 24.50 -12.19 -7.78
CA SER A 66 23.20 -11.72 -8.28
C SER A 66 22.34 -11.24 -7.11
N PRO A 67 21.52 -10.19 -7.29
CA PRO A 67 20.61 -9.70 -6.26
C PRO A 67 19.76 -10.85 -5.69
N PRO A 68 19.54 -10.90 -4.36
CA PRO A 68 18.74 -11.97 -3.74
C PRO A 68 17.32 -12.04 -4.28
N VAL A 69 16.79 -10.93 -4.82
CA VAL A 69 15.45 -10.85 -5.40
C VAL A 69 15.47 -10.33 -6.83
N ILE A 70 14.54 -10.84 -7.64
CA ILE A 70 14.36 -10.46 -9.04
C ILE A 70 13.28 -9.39 -9.25
N GLY A 71 12.56 -9.03 -8.18
CA GLY A 71 11.54 -7.99 -8.18
C GLY A 71 11.00 -7.71 -6.77
N ILE A 72 10.36 -6.56 -6.60
CA ILE A 72 9.81 -6.09 -5.32
C ILE A 72 8.31 -5.83 -5.49
N VAL A 73 7.50 -6.33 -4.54
CA VAL A 73 6.09 -5.94 -4.40
C VAL A 73 5.98 -4.93 -3.26
N GLY A 74 5.36 -3.78 -3.52
CA GLY A 74 5.38 -2.62 -2.63
C GLY A 74 6.25 -1.50 -3.19
N ASP A 75 6.48 -0.41 -2.47
CA ASP A 75 5.92 -0.01 -1.18
C ASP A 75 4.52 0.59 -1.37
N PRO A 76 3.58 0.48 -0.42
CA PRO A 76 2.26 1.12 -0.54
C PRO A 76 2.31 2.65 -0.51
N GLY A 77 3.29 3.27 0.16
CA GLY A 77 3.38 4.72 0.27
C GLY A 77 4.04 5.36 -0.96
N SER A 78 3.44 6.42 -1.50
CA SER A 78 4.02 7.17 -2.63
C SER A 78 5.41 7.73 -2.31
N THR A 79 5.59 8.38 -1.16
CA THR A 79 6.90 8.91 -0.73
C THR A 79 7.97 7.83 -0.61
N HIS A 80 7.62 6.67 -0.04
CA HIS A 80 8.55 5.54 0.06
C HIS A 80 8.89 4.98 -1.32
N SER A 81 7.87 4.79 -2.17
CA SER A 81 8.05 4.29 -3.54
C SER A 81 8.94 5.19 -4.37
N ILE A 82 8.81 6.51 -4.25
CA ILE A 82 9.69 7.48 -4.91
C ILE A 82 11.13 7.27 -4.45
N ALA A 83 11.38 7.32 -3.13
CA ALA A 83 12.74 7.21 -2.60
C ALA A 83 13.42 5.89 -2.96
N ILE A 84 12.67 4.77 -2.87
CA ILE A 84 13.15 3.45 -3.24
C ILE A 84 13.43 3.41 -4.76
N SER A 85 12.50 3.85 -5.59
CA SER A 85 12.64 3.79 -7.06
C SER A 85 13.75 4.67 -7.59
N SER A 86 14.01 5.83 -6.97
CA SER A 86 15.11 6.73 -7.34
C SER A 86 16.49 6.07 -7.24
N VAL A 87 16.64 5.05 -6.37
CA VAL A 87 17.91 4.33 -6.20
C VAL A 87 17.86 2.98 -6.89
N LEU A 88 16.80 2.21 -6.70
CA LEU A 88 16.68 0.87 -7.26
C LEU A 88 16.46 0.87 -8.77
N GLY A 89 15.98 1.98 -9.33
CA GLY A 89 15.93 2.22 -10.77
C GLY A 89 17.30 2.14 -11.45
N LEU A 90 18.38 2.50 -10.74
CA LEU A 90 19.75 2.39 -11.26
C LEU A 90 20.19 0.93 -11.46
N PHE A 91 19.71 0.05 -10.58
CA PHE A 91 19.94 -1.40 -10.66
C PHE A 91 18.90 -2.11 -11.52
N ARG A 92 17.92 -1.35 -12.06
CA ARG A 92 16.83 -1.85 -12.91
C ARG A 92 16.06 -3.01 -12.28
N VAL A 93 15.89 -2.97 -10.95
CA VAL A 93 15.06 -3.95 -10.24
C VAL A 93 13.60 -3.52 -10.38
N PRO A 94 12.73 -4.37 -10.96
CA PRO A 94 11.33 -4.03 -11.10
C PRO A 94 10.64 -3.96 -9.74
N MET A 95 9.92 -2.88 -9.52
CA MET A 95 9.15 -2.63 -8.31
C MET A 95 7.69 -2.45 -8.71
N VAL A 96 6.80 -3.27 -8.16
CA VAL A 96 5.35 -3.22 -8.42
C VAL A 96 4.63 -2.78 -7.15
N SER A 97 4.33 -1.49 -7.05
CA SER A 97 3.53 -0.99 -5.93
C SER A 97 2.06 -1.35 -6.10
N TYR A 98 1.45 -1.79 -5.01
CA TYR A 98 0.03 -2.13 -4.98
C TYR A 98 -0.87 -0.96 -4.51
N PHE A 99 -0.28 0.15 -4.04
CA PHE A 99 -1.02 1.26 -3.44
C PHE A 99 -0.42 2.67 -3.63
N ALA A 100 0.76 2.84 -4.23
CA ALA A 100 1.34 4.15 -4.48
C ALA A 100 0.73 4.81 -5.73
N THR A 101 -0.10 5.82 -5.50
CA THR A 101 -0.98 6.44 -6.51
C THR A 101 -0.47 7.76 -7.07
N CYS A 102 0.57 8.37 -6.49
CA CYS A 102 1.08 9.67 -6.93
C CYS A 102 1.27 9.72 -8.45
N SER A 103 0.76 10.78 -9.09
CA SER A 103 0.97 11.03 -10.52
C SER A 103 2.45 11.25 -10.86
N CYS A 104 3.26 11.68 -9.90
CA CYS A 104 4.71 11.85 -10.04
C CYS A 104 5.45 10.53 -10.37
N LEU A 105 4.96 9.37 -9.92
CA LEU A 105 5.58 8.05 -10.16
C LEU A 105 5.38 7.52 -11.60
N THR A 106 4.66 8.28 -12.43
CA THR A 106 4.34 7.97 -13.83
C THR A 106 5.53 8.20 -14.77
N ASP A 107 6.45 9.10 -14.40
CA ASP A 107 7.58 9.47 -15.24
C ASP A 107 8.57 8.30 -15.39
N ARG A 108 8.58 7.67 -16.57
CA ARG A 108 9.44 6.53 -16.91
C ARG A 108 10.92 6.91 -17.06
N HIS A 109 11.24 8.19 -17.27
CA HIS A 109 12.63 8.64 -17.29
C HIS A 109 13.19 8.70 -15.86
N GLN A 110 12.39 9.17 -14.90
CA GLN A 110 12.78 9.20 -13.49
C GLN A 110 12.66 7.84 -12.80
N PHE A 111 11.62 7.07 -13.12
CA PHE A 111 11.31 5.78 -12.48
C PHE A 111 11.19 4.64 -13.51
N PRO A 112 12.30 4.26 -14.17
CA PRO A 112 12.28 3.31 -15.28
C PRO A 112 11.85 1.89 -14.90
N SER A 113 12.01 1.50 -13.62
CA SER A 113 11.66 0.18 -13.12
C SER A 113 10.47 0.17 -12.15
N PHE A 114 9.76 1.30 -12.00
CA PHE A 114 8.57 1.38 -11.18
C PHE A 114 7.31 1.01 -11.98
N PHE A 115 6.46 0.20 -11.38
CA PHE A 115 5.18 -0.22 -11.91
C PHE A 115 4.15 -0.23 -10.78
N ARG A 116 2.87 -0.29 -11.13
CA ARG A 116 1.81 -0.38 -10.14
C ARG A 116 0.57 -1.12 -10.64
N THR A 117 -0.15 -1.75 -9.71
CA THR A 117 -1.44 -2.42 -9.96
C THR A 117 -2.63 -1.58 -9.51
N ILE A 118 -2.40 -0.28 -9.27
CA ILE A 118 -3.37 0.73 -8.87
C ILE A 118 -3.32 1.94 -9.84
N PRO A 119 -4.45 2.61 -10.16
CA PRO A 119 -4.44 3.79 -11.03
C PRO A 119 -3.67 4.98 -10.43
N SER A 120 -3.30 5.93 -11.29
CA SER A 120 -2.77 7.22 -10.85
C SER A 120 -3.84 8.11 -10.19
N ASP A 121 -3.42 8.94 -9.23
CA ASP A 121 -4.22 10.03 -8.69
C ASP A 121 -4.71 11.05 -9.74
N ALA A 122 -4.07 11.11 -10.92
CA ALA A 122 -4.60 11.90 -12.03
C ALA A 122 -6.04 11.51 -12.39
N PHE A 123 -6.38 10.22 -12.29
CA PHE A 123 -7.73 9.72 -12.50
C PHE A 123 -8.66 10.02 -11.31
N GLN A 124 -8.14 9.93 -10.08
CA GLN A 124 -8.88 10.29 -8.86
C GLN A 124 -9.28 11.76 -8.86
N VAL A 125 -8.32 12.67 -9.10
CA VAL A 125 -8.58 14.11 -9.17
C VAL A 125 -9.60 14.41 -10.26
N ARG A 126 -9.43 13.85 -11.46
CA ARG A 126 -10.40 14.00 -12.55
C ARG A 126 -11.80 13.52 -12.14
N ALA A 127 -11.92 12.38 -11.46
CA ALA A 127 -13.20 11.86 -11.00
C ALA A 127 -13.86 12.80 -9.96
N ILE A 128 -13.09 13.32 -9.01
CA ILE A 128 -13.57 14.30 -8.03
C ILE A 128 -14.09 15.55 -8.75
N ILE A 129 -13.35 16.08 -9.74
CA ILE A 129 -13.77 17.25 -10.51
C ILE A 129 -15.08 16.99 -11.25
N GLN A 130 -15.27 15.81 -11.83
CA GLN A 130 -16.54 15.44 -12.47
C GLN A 130 -17.70 15.35 -11.47
N ILE A 131 -17.46 14.86 -10.24
CA ILE A 131 -18.45 14.89 -9.16
C ILE A 131 -18.82 16.34 -8.83
N LEU A 132 -17.84 17.22 -8.64
CA LEU A 132 -18.08 18.64 -8.35
C LEU A 132 -18.90 19.32 -9.45
N LYS A 133 -18.56 19.05 -10.72
CA LYS A 133 -19.31 19.54 -11.89
C LYS A 133 -20.74 19.05 -11.91
N HIS A 134 -20.95 17.77 -11.68
CA HIS A 134 -22.28 17.15 -11.71
C HIS A 134 -23.24 17.81 -10.71
N PHE A 135 -22.76 18.14 -9.52
CA PHE A 135 -23.55 18.79 -8.48
C PHE A 135 -23.49 20.33 -8.51
N GLY A 136 -22.74 20.93 -9.44
CA GLY A 136 -22.56 22.38 -9.52
C GLY A 136 -21.82 22.99 -8.32
N TRP A 137 -20.98 22.22 -7.64
CA TRP A 137 -20.23 22.68 -6.47
C TRP A 137 -18.94 23.40 -6.86
N THR A 138 -18.97 24.72 -6.86
CA THR A 138 -17.84 25.56 -7.27
C THR A 138 -17.04 26.16 -6.10
N TRP A 139 -17.50 26.01 -4.86
CA TRP A 139 -16.87 26.55 -3.65
C TRP A 139 -16.58 25.43 -2.64
N VAL A 140 -15.33 24.97 -2.59
CA VAL A 140 -14.94 23.75 -1.88
C VAL A 140 -13.75 23.98 -0.94
N GLY A 141 -13.68 23.22 0.16
CA GLY A 141 -12.47 23.12 0.97
C GLY A 141 -11.60 21.95 0.53
N LEU A 142 -10.28 22.07 0.71
CA LEU A 142 -9.32 21.00 0.46
C LEU A 142 -8.51 20.69 1.73
N VAL A 143 -8.41 19.40 2.06
CA VAL A 143 -7.58 18.87 3.14
C VAL A 143 -6.73 17.73 2.59
N TYR A 144 -5.44 17.69 2.89
CA TYR A 144 -4.55 16.68 2.29
C TYR A 144 -3.37 16.29 3.17
N SER A 145 -2.86 15.07 3.02
CA SER A 145 -1.72 14.58 3.78
C SER A 145 -0.42 15.31 3.44
N ASN A 146 0.45 15.49 4.43
CA ASN A 146 1.79 16.07 4.26
C ASN A 146 2.77 15.00 3.75
N ASP A 147 2.52 14.46 2.57
CA ASP A 147 3.40 13.52 1.88
C ASP A 147 3.25 13.68 0.36
N ASP A 148 4.08 12.97 -0.41
CA ASP A 148 4.09 13.11 -1.87
C ASP A 148 2.75 12.69 -2.49
N TYR A 149 1.99 11.81 -1.82
CA TYR A 149 0.63 11.45 -2.22
C TYR A 149 -0.32 12.65 -2.12
N GLY A 150 -0.48 13.22 -0.92
CA GLY A 150 -1.41 14.32 -0.69
C GLY A 150 -1.00 15.60 -1.41
N ILE A 151 0.30 15.94 -1.43
CA ILE A 151 0.81 17.20 -1.99
C ILE A 151 0.64 17.25 -3.51
N HIS A 152 1.03 16.20 -4.25
CA HIS A 152 0.90 16.20 -5.70
C HIS A 152 -0.55 16.16 -6.15
N ALA A 153 -1.40 15.38 -5.46
CA ALA A 153 -2.82 15.34 -5.74
C ALA A 153 -3.51 16.69 -5.44
N ALA A 154 -3.12 17.37 -4.35
CA ALA A 154 -3.61 18.70 -4.03
C ALA A 154 -3.22 19.73 -5.10
N HIS A 155 -1.98 19.70 -5.60
CA HIS A 155 -1.54 20.58 -6.69
C HIS A 155 -2.37 20.37 -7.96
N SER A 156 -2.54 19.10 -8.39
CA SER A 156 -3.38 18.76 -9.54
C SER A 156 -4.83 19.19 -9.34
N PHE A 157 -5.36 19.04 -8.13
CA PHE A 157 -6.73 19.42 -7.80
C PHE A 157 -6.94 20.94 -7.87
N HIS A 158 -6.01 21.74 -7.34
CA HIS A 158 -6.07 23.21 -7.44
C HIS A 158 -6.13 23.67 -8.90
N GLN A 159 -5.27 23.10 -9.74
CA GLN A 159 -5.25 23.40 -11.17
C GLN A 159 -6.59 23.02 -11.84
N ASP A 160 -7.06 21.79 -11.65
CA ASP A 160 -8.27 21.31 -12.32
C ASP A 160 -9.55 22.01 -11.83
N VAL A 161 -9.63 22.41 -10.56
CA VAL A 161 -10.78 23.20 -10.04
C VAL A 161 -10.87 24.53 -10.78
N GLN A 162 -9.75 25.21 -10.99
CA GLN A 162 -9.74 26.49 -11.68
C GLN A 162 -9.98 26.32 -13.19
N GLU A 163 -9.22 25.44 -13.85
CA GLU A 163 -9.24 25.30 -15.31
C GLU A 163 -10.50 24.60 -15.83
N GLN A 164 -10.96 23.55 -15.15
CA GLN A 164 -12.02 22.71 -15.67
C GLN A 164 -13.40 23.06 -15.12
N LEU A 165 -13.48 23.52 -13.86
CA LEU A 165 -14.74 23.82 -13.17
C LEU A 165 -15.01 25.33 -13.07
N GLY A 166 -13.99 26.19 -13.20
CA GLY A 166 -14.12 27.61 -12.90
C GLY A 166 -14.47 27.89 -11.43
N GLY A 167 -14.12 26.95 -10.54
CA GLY A 167 -14.41 27.03 -9.12
C GLY A 167 -13.25 27.63 -8.32
N CYS A 168 -13.44 27.73 -7.01
CA CYS A 168 -12.45 28.23 -6.07
C CYS A 168 -12.31 27.29 -4.86
N VAL A 169 -11.07 27.17 -4.37
CA VAL A 169 -10.77 26.46 -3.13
C VAL A 169 -10.77 27.46 -1.98
N ALA A 170 -11.78 27.37 -1.11
CA ALA A 170 -12.03 28.30 -0.01
C ALA A 170 -10.93 28.29 1.07
N TYR A 171 -10.35 27.11 1.29
CA TYR A 171 -9.21 26.87 2.16
C TYR A 171 -8.52 25.59 1.71
N SER A 172 -7.22 25.53 1.94
CA SER A 172 -6.37 24.41 1.55
C SER A 172 -5.43 24.08 2.70
N GLU A 173 -5.75 23.03 3.45
CA GLU A 173 -5.09 22.69 4.72
C GLU A 173 -4.30 21.37 4.60
N MET A 174 -3.02 21.44 4.94
CA MET A 174 -2.13 20.29 4.98
C MET A 174 -2.14 19.66 6.38
N LEU A 175 -2.25 18.33 6.45
CA LEU A 175 -2.34 17.59 7.71
C LEU A 175 -0.96 17.42 8.38
N PRO A 176 -0.86 17.59 9.71
CA PRO A 176 0.42 17.47 10.43
C PRO A 176 0.93 16.02 10.44
N LYS A 177 2.25 15.81 10.32
CA LYS A 177 2.90 14.48 10.39
C LYS A 177 2.95 13.92 11.81
N ASP A 178 3.08 14.81 12.79
CA ASP A 178 3.33 14.50 14.20
C ASP A 178 2.04 14.37 15.02
N ASN A 179 0.87 14.35 14.35
CA ASN A 179 -0.45 14.33 14.99
C ASN A 179 -0.64 15.45 16.03
N ASN A 180 -0.01 16.61 15.83
CA ASN A 180 -0.12 17.73 16.73
C ASN A 180 -1.59 18.19 16.90
N ARG A 181 -2.09 18.09 18.14
CA ARG A 181 -3.48 18.44 18.45
C ARG A 181 -3.80 19.91 18.14
N ARG A 182 -2.88 20.85 18.38
CA ARG A 182 -3.13 22.28 18.12
C ARG A 182 -3.34 22.56 16.64
N ASP A 183 -2.60 21.86 15.78
CA ASP A 183 -2.76 21.97 14.34
C ASP A 183 -4.07 21.34 13.88
N ALA A 184 -4.43 20.16 14.39
CA ALA A 184 -5.73 19.54 14.14
C ALA A 184 -6.90 20.47 14.57
N GLU A 185 -6.81 21.05 15.77
CA GLU A 185 -7.78 22.02 16.29
C GLU A 185 -7.90 23.25 15.38
N ARG A 186 -6.77 23.77 14.87
CA ARG A 186 -6.73 24.91 13.94
C ARG A 186 -7.41 24.57 12.61
N ILE A 187 -7.06 23.43 12.02
CA ILE A 187 -7.62 22.96 10.74
C ILE A 187 -9.14 22.77 10.88
N VAL A 188 -9.60 22.11 11.93
CA VAL A 188 -11.04 21.90 12.16
C VAL A 188 -11.77 23.22 12.41
N ARG A 189 -11.12 24.21 13.05
CA ARG A 189 -11.68 25.57 13.18
C ARG A 189 -11.88 26.20 11.80
N VAL A 190 -10.90 26.12 10.91
CA VAL A 190 -11.00 26.63 9.52
C VAL A 190 -12.15 25.94 8.77
N ILE A 191 -12.24 24.61 8.86
CA ILE A 191 -13.34 23.84 8.25
C ILE A 191 -14.69 24.32 8.79
N LYS A 192 -14.80 24.52 10.11
CA LYS A 192 -16.05 24.92 10.78
C LYS A 192 -16.50 26.33 10.41
N THR A 193 -15.57 27.29 10.35
CA THR A 193 -15.90 28.71 10.08
C THR A 193 -16.09 29.02 8.60
N SER A 194 -15.53 28.19 7.71
CA SER A 194 -15.71 28.36 6.27
C SER A 194 -17.16 28.16 5.82
N THR A 195 -17.58 28.99 4.86
CA THR A 195 -18.87 28.88 4.17
C THR A 195 -18.94 27.68 3.22
N ALA A 196 -17.78 27.11 2.83
CA ALA A 196 -17.74 25.91 2.00
C ALA A 196 -18.40 24.73 2.73
N LYS A 197 -19.38 24.10 2.06
CA LYS A 197 -20.08 22.91 2.55
C LYS A 197 -19.38 21.63 2.11
N VAL A 198 -18.78 21.62 0.93
CA VAL A 198 -18.05 20.48 0.39
C VAL A 198 -16.60 20.53 0.84
N VAL A 199 -16.09 19.41 1.35
CA VAL A 199 -14.70 19.27 1.81
C VAL A 199 -14.10 18.05 1.13
N VAL A 200 -13.15 18.29 0.24
CA VAL A 200 -12.36 17.24 -0.42
C VAL A 200 -11.20 16.88 0.49
N VAL A 201 -11.03 15.59 0.76
CA VAL A 201 -9.96 15.08 1.64
C VAL A 201 -9.15 14.03 0.90
N ILE A 202 -7.87 14.36 0.64
CA ILE A 202 -6.91 13.47 -0.03
C ILE A 202 -5.83 13.07 0.97
N SER A 203 -6.08 11.97 1.68
CA SER A 203 -5.24 11.54 2.80
C SER A 203 -5.36 10.05 3.05
N THR A 204 -4.35 9.46 3.69
CA THR A 204 -4.49 8.15 4.34
C THR A 204 -5.13 8.29 5.73
N ASP A 205 -5.60 7.17 6.27
CA ASP A 205 -6.24 7.12 7.59
C ASP A 205 -5.36 7.69 8.70
N ALA A 206 -4.05 7.43 8.65
CA ALA A 206 -3.10 7.79 9.71
C ALA A 206 -3.08 9.30 9.99
N TYR A 207 -3.08 10.12 8.94
CA TYR A 207 -3.15 11.58 9.08
C TYR A 207 -4.55 12.09 9.43
N LEU A 208 -5.59 11.35 9.05
CA LEU A 208 -6.97 11.81 9.12
C LEU A 208 -7.64 11.51 10.48
N VAL A 209 -7.21 10.46 11.18
CA VAL A 209 -7.69 10.10 12.53
C VAL A 209 -7.71 11.29 13.51
N PRO A 210 -6.61 12.05 13.72
CA PRO A 210 -6.64 13.18 14.67
C PRO A 210 -7.61 14.29 14.24
N ILE A 211 -7.81 14.49 12.94
CA ILE A 211 -8.73 15.49 12.40
C ILE A 211 -10.18 15.08 12.65
N MET A 212 -10.51 13.81 12.40
CA MET A 212 -11.86 13.29 12.63
C MET A 212 -12.22 13.26 14.11
N HIS A 213 -11.24 13.02 14.98
CA HIS A 213 -11.40 13.18 16.41
C HIS A 213 -11.75 14.63 16.79
N GLU A 214 -11.07 15.64 16.24
CA GLU A 214 -11.40 17.05 16.47
C GLU A 214 -12.75 17.48 15.86
N VAL A 215 -13.12 16.94 14.69
CA VAL A 215 -14.45 17.11 14.08
C VAL A 215 -15.56 16.64 15.03
N PHE A 216 -15.37 15.47 15.63
CA PHE A 216 -16.25 14.92 16.65
C PHE A 216 -16.32 15.82 17.90
N LEU A 217 -15.18 16.17 18.50
CA LEU A 217 -15.12 16.98 19.73
C LEU A 217 -15.76 18.37 19.55
N ARG A 218 -15.66 18.96 18.37
CA ARG A 218 -16.18 20.30 18.06
C ARG A 218 -17.56 20.29 17.44
N ASN A 219 -18.17 19.12 17.31
CA ASN A 219 -19.48 18.88 16.73
C ASN A 219 -19.63 19.55 15.34
N VAL A 220 -18.69 19.29 14.44
CA VAL A 220 -18.68 19.89 13.08
C VAL A 220 -19.59 19.08 12.16
N THR A 221 -20.84 19.53 12.02
CA THR A 221 -21.86 18.90 11.18
C THR A 221 -22.16 19.70 9.91
N GLY A 222 -22.97 19.13 9.00
CA GLY A 222 -23.45 19.82 7.81
C GLY A 222 -22.37 20.04 6.74
N LYS A 223 -21.34 19.19 6.71
CA LYS A 223 -20.31 19.13 5.68
C LYS A 223 -20.56 17.92 4.78
N GLN A 224 -20.38 18.11 3.48
CA GLN A 224 -20.35 17.03 2.49
C GLN A 224 -18.90 16.65 2.24
N TRP A 225 -18.49 15.48 2.73
CA TRP A 225 -17.13 14.99 2.53
C TRP A 225 -17.01 14.33 1.16
N ILE A 226 -15.87 14.57 0.50
CA ILE A 226 -15.42 13.80 -0.66
C ILE A 226 -14.12 13.11 -0.27
N ALA A 227 -14.14 11.78 -0.23
CA ALA A 227 -13.06 10.94 0.21
C ALA A 227 -12.19 10.44 -0.96
N SER A 228 -10.88 10.55 -0.80
CA SER A 228 -9.93 9.82 -1.63
C SER A 228 -10.02 8.31 -1.37
N GLU A 229 -9.57 7.53 -2.36
CA GLU A 229 -9.49 6.07 -2.36
C GLU A 229 -8.83 5.49 -1.12
N ALA A 230 -7.84 6.20 -0.57
CA ALA A 230 -7.08 5.76 0.60
C ALA A 230 -7.91 5.63 1.89
N TRP A 231 -9.02 6.37 2.05
CA TRP A 231 -9.83 6.35 3.28
C TRP A 231 -11.33 6.14 3.05
N ALA A 232 -11.82 6.26 1.81
CA ALA A 232 -13.24 6.10 1.46
C ALA A 232 -13.85 4.78 1.92
N THR A 233 -13.07 3.70 1.91
CA THR A 233 -13.50 2.36 2.34
C THR A 233 -12.87 1.91 3.65
N SER A 234 -12.24 2.83 4.40
CA SER A 234 -11.57 2.48 5.65
C SER A 234 -12.60 2.11 6.73
N SER A 235 -12.37 0.96 7.38
CA SER A 235 -13.17 0.55 8.54
C SER A 235 -12.94 1.47 9.75
N VAL A 236 -11.83 2.22 9.79
CA VAL A 236 -11.48 3.14 10.90
C VAL A 236 -12.55 4.22 11.08
N PHE A 237 -13.14 4.70 9.98
CA PHE A 237 -14.13 5.78 10.00
C PHE A 237 -15.58 5.27 9.96
N ARG A 238 -15.78 3.96 9.83
CA ARG A 238 -17.10 3.30 9.85
C ARG A 238 -17.55 2.96 11.27
N THR A 239 -17.64 3.97 12.12
CA THR A 239 -18.05 3.81 13.52
C THR A 239 -19.33 4.57 13.81
N SER A 240 -20.16 4.03 14.72
CA SER A 240 -21.45 4.64 15.09
C SER A 240 -21.32 6.07 15.60
N HIS A 241 -20.21 6.42 16.25
CA HIS A 241 -19.94 7.76 16.76
C HIS A 241 -19.51 8.76 15.68
N LEU A 242 -18.93 8.31 14.55
CA LEU A 242 -18.57 9.17 13.42
C LEU A 242 -19.68 9.28 12.37
N LEU A 243 -20.66 8.37 12.36
CA LEU A 243 -21.80 8.41 11.42
C LEU A 243 -22.53 9.77 11.36
N PRO A 244 -22.79 10.48 12.49
CA PRO A 244 -23.44 11.79 12.42
C PRO A 244 -22.63 12.87 11.67
N PHE A 245 -21.32 12.68 11.53
CA PHE A 245 -20.39 13.63 10.92
C PHE A 245 -19.97 13.23 9.51
N LEU A 246 -19.85 11.93 9.25
CA LEU A 246 -19.37 11.35 7.99
C LEU A 246 -20.48 10.70 7.15
N GLY A 247 -21.71 10.63 7.66
CA GLY A 247 -22.85 10.11 6.92
C GLY A 247 -23.04 10.83 5.58
N GLY A 248 -23.20 10.06 4.50
CA GLY A 248 -23.36 10.61 3.14
C GLY A 248 -22.05 11.00 2.45
N THR A 249 -20.88 10.64 3.00
CA THR A 249 -19.58 10.83 2.32
C THR A 249 -19.59 10.18 0.93
N LEU A 250 -19.17 10.94 -0.09
CA LEU A 250 -18.93 10.41 -1.43
C LEU A 250 -17.46 10.04 -1.52
N GLY A 251 -17.14 8.84 -2.00
CA GLY A 251 -15.75 8.36 -2.04
C GLY A 251 -15.37 7.79 -3.40
N ILE A 252 -14.11 7.98 -3.77
CA ILE A 252 -13.48 7.19 -4.83
C ILE A 252 -13.07 5.85 -4.20
N ALA A 253 -13.25 4.74 -4.91
CA ALA A 253 -12.85 3.44 -4.39
C ALA A 253 -12.13 2.64 -5.47
N ILE A 254 -10.99 2.04 -5.10
CA ILE A 254 -10.24 1.12 -5.96
C ILE A 254 -11.12 -0.08 -6.26
N ARG A 255 -11.14 -0.61 -7.49
CA ARG A 255 -11.95 -1.79 -7.83
C ARG A 255 -11.76 -2.93 -6.81
N ARG A 256 -12.87 -3.40 -6.23
CA ARG A 256 -12.91 -4.59 -5.37
C ARG A 256 -12.64 -5.84 -6.22
N GLY A 257 -11.84 -6.75 -5.69
CA GLY A 257 -11.64 -8.08 -6.26
C GLY A 257 -12.05 -9.18 -5.29
N GLU A 258 -12.05 -10.40 -5.81
CA GLU A 258 -12.28 -11.63 -5.05
C GLU A 258 -11.06 -12.54 -5.22
N ILE A 259 -10.65 -13.18 -4.13
CA ILE A 259 -9.53 -14.12 -4.12
C ILE A 259 -10.03 -15.40 -3.46
N ALA A 260 -10.32 -16.40 -4.27
CA ALA A 260 -10.83 -17.68 -3.78
C ALA A 260 -9.82 -18.34 -2.84
N GLY A 261 -10.28 -18.92 -1.73
CA GLY A 261 -9.40 -19.61 -0.77
C GLY A 261 -8.55 -18.72 0.15
N LEU A 262 -8.46 -17.40 -0.10
CA LEU A 262 -7.66 -16.49 0.73
C LEU A 262 -8.13 -16.49 2.20
N ARG A 263 -9.46 -16.48 2.43
CA ARG A 263 -10.00 -16.50 3.80
C ARG A 263 -9.53 -17.73 4.57
N ASP A 264 -9.66 -18.91 3.96
CA ASP A 264 -9.28 -20.17 4.60
C ASP A 264 -7.76 -20.26 4.80
N PHE A 265 -6.97 -19.66 3.92
CA PHE A 265 -5.53 -19.50 4.12
C PHE A 265 -5.22 -18.62 5.33
N LEU A 266 -5.83 -17.43 5.43
CA LEU A 266 -5.58 -16.48 6.52
C LEU A 266 -5.96 -17.02 7.89
N LEU A 267 -7.05 -17.79 7.98
CA LEU A 267 -7.53 -18.41 9.22
C LEU A 267 -6.69 -19.62 9.68
N ARG A 268 -5.93 -20.23 8.75
CA ARG A 268 -5.01 -21.33 9.04
C ARG A 268 -3.64 -20.89 9.52
N LEU A 269 -3.34 -19.59 9.51
CA LEU A 269 -2.06 -19.07 10.00
C LEU A 269 -1.85 -19.52 11.45
N ARG A 270 -0.66 -20.05 11.75
CA ARG A 270 -0.24 -20.42 13.10
C ARG A 270 1.20 -19.95 13.37
N PRO A 271 1.53 -19.50 14.59
CA PRO A 271 2.88 -19.06 14.98
C PRO A 271 4.00 -20.09 14.80
N ASP A 272 3.68 -21.38 14.94
CA ASP A 272 4.61 -22.50 14.83
C ASP A 272 5.01 -22.85 13.38
N MET A 273 4.24 -22.40 12.39
CA MET A 273 4.52 -22.68 10.97
C MET A 273 5.73 -21.90 10.43
N GLN A 274 6.14 -20.80 11.08
CA GLN A 274 7.29 -19.99 10.66
C GLN A 274 8.13 -19.54 11.87
N PRO A 275 8.86 -20.45 12.54
CA PRO A 275 9.63 -20.12 13.74
C PRO A 275 10.75 -19.10 13.49
N ALA A 276 11.21 -18.94 12.23
CA ALA A 276 12.19 -17.93 11.84
C ALA A 276 11.60 -16.52 11.65
N ASN A 277 10.26 -16.38 11.58
CA ASN A 277 9.59 -15.11 11.27
C ASN A 277 8.83 -14.57 12.49
N ASN A 278 9.43 -13.60 13.19
CA ASN A 278 8.83 -12.94 14.35
C ASN A 278 7.51 -12.19 14.00
N MET A 279 7.23 -11.88 12.73
CA MET A 279 6.02 -11.13 12.37
C MET A 279 4.73 -11.87 12.70
N VAL A 280 4.69 -13.20 12.54
CA VAL A 280 3.49 -14.01 12.84
C VAL A 280 3.25 -14.05 14.35
N GLN A 281 4.31 -14.12 15.15
CA GLN A 281 4.22 -14.07 16.61
C GLN A 281 3.69 -12.72 17.07
N LEU A 282 4.29 -11.61 16.62
CA LEU A 282 3.83 -10.25 16.94
C LEU A 282 2.38 -10.01 16.51
N PHE A 283 1.99 -10.52 15.34
CA PHE A 283 0.61 -10.49 14.88
C PHE A 283 -0.33 -11.24 15.82
N TRP A 284 0.04 -12.44 16.25
CA TRP A 284 -0.77 -13.27 17.14
C TRP A 284 -0.96 -12.63 18.52
N GLU A 285 0.13 -12.10 19.09
CA GLU A 285 0.11 -11.34 20.34
C GLU A 285 -0.81 -10.13 20.26
N ALA A 286 -0.72 -9.35 19.18
CA ALA A 286 -1.57 -8.20 18.95
C ALA A 286 -3.04 -8.57 18.69
N MET A 287 -3.30 -9.71 18.03
CA MET A 287 -4.65 -10.17 17.72
C MET A 287 -5.41 -10.64 18.96
N PHE A 288 -4.75 -11.37 19.85
CA PHE A 288 -5.38 -11.98 21.02
C PHE A 288 -5.07 -11.27 22.35
N GLY A 289 -4.27 -10.21 22.32
CA GLY A 289 -3.86 -9.47 23.52
C GLY A 289 -3.04 -10.33 24.49
N CYS A 290 -2.26 -11.28 23.95
CA CYS A 290 -1.45 -12.23 24.70
C CYS A 290 0.04 -12.00 24.43
N ARG A 291 0.92 -12.73 25.13
CA ARG A 291 2.37 -12.72 24.90
C ARG A 291 2.93 -14.14 24.87
N PHE A 292 3.90 -14.42 24.01
CA PHE A 292 4.72 -15.62 24.09
C PHE A 292 5.81 -15.45 25.14
N GLU A 293 6.22 -16.52 25.81
CA GLU A 293 7.35 -16.43 26.75
C GLU A 293 8.62 -16.06 25.99
N SER A 294 9.19 -14.90 26.32
CA SER A 294 10.51 -14.48 25.85
C SER A 294 11.56 -14.92 26.85
N ASP A 295 12.63 -15.55 26.37
CA ASP A 295 13.80 -15.92 27.17
C ASP A 295 14.43 -14.66 27.81
N GLY A 296 14.09 -14.39 29.07
CA GLY A 296 14.73 -13.38 29.93
C GLY A 296 14.33 -11.91 29.74
N MET A 297 13.33 -11.46 30.52
CA MET A 297 13.28 -10.20 31.30
C MET A 297 11.82 -9.89 31.63
N GLN A 298 11.35 -10.38 32.77
CA GLN A 298 10.16 -9.83 33.41
C GLN A 298 10.53 -8.43 33.92
N THR A 299 10.15 -7.38 33.20
CA THR A 299 10.18 -6.03 33.73
C THR A 299 9.05 -5.91 34.76
N ALA A 300 9.42 -5.79 36.03
CA ALA A 300 8.48 -5.61 37.13
C ALA A 300 7.66 -4.32 36.90
N GLY A 301 6.35 -4.45 36.69
CA GLY A 301 5.42 -3.33 36.60
C GLY A 301 4.42 -3.36 35.44
N GLU A 302 4.56 -4.27 34.47
CA GLU A 302 3.53 -4.47 33.44
C GLU A 302 2.45 -5.44 33.93
N GLU A 303 1.17 -5.10 33.73
CA GLU A 303 0.05 -6.02 33.93
C GLU A 303 0.39 -7.37 33.28
N GLN A 304 0.18 -8.45 34.01
CA GLN A 304 0.57 -9.80 33.62
C GLN A 304 -0.26 -10.23 32.40
N LYS A 305 0.19 -9.88 31.19
CA LYS A 305 -0.47 -10.22 29.94
C LYS A 305 -0.60 -11.74 29.87
N LYS A 306 -1.80 -12.20 29.50
CA LYS A 306 -2.12 -13.63 29.32
C LYS A 306 -1.10 -14.27 28.37
N LEU A 307 -0.64 -15.47 28.70
CA LEU A 307 0.23 -16.24 27.80
C LEU A 307 -0.55 -16.73 26.58
N CYS A 308 0.06 -16.64 25.39
CA CYS A 308 -0.51 -17.20 24.17
C CYS A 308 -0.43 -18.72 24.19
N THR A 309 -1.52 -19.41 23.84
CA THR A 309 -1.63 -20.87 23.88
C THR A 309 -1.48 -21.52 22.50
N VAL A 310 -1.40 -20.73 21.42
CA VAL A 310 -1.36 -21.17 20.00
C VAL A 310 -2.68 -21.78 19.50
N ASN A 311 -3.58 -22.12 20.43
CA ASN A 311 -4.90 -22.70 20.16
C ASN A 311 -6.01 -21.65 20.02
N GLU A 312 -5.68 -20.35 20.07
CA GLU A 312 -6.65 -19.30 19.82
C GLU A 312 -7.21 -19.39 18.38
N ASP A 313 -8.50 -19.11 18.22
CA ASP A 313 -9.17 -19.23 16.92
C ASP A 313 -9.35 -17.86 16.25
N LEU A 314 -8.64 -17.67 15.13
CA LEU A 314 -8.75 -16.48 14.28
C LEU A 314 -10.16 -16.29 13.72
N SER A 315 -10.95 -17.36 13.57
CA SER A 315 -12.30 -17.30 13.00
C SER A 315 -13.28 -16.51 13.89
N MET A 316 -13.01 -16.44 15.19
CA MET A 316 -13.81 -15.69 16.16
C MET A 316 -13.44 -14.21 16.20
N THR A 317 -12.39 -13.79 15.48
CA THR A 317 -11.95 -12.38 15.47
C THR A 317 -12.69 -11.60 14.39
N ASN A 318 -13.31 -10.48 14.77
CA ASN A 318 -13.93 -9.54 13.84
C ASN A 318 -13.00 -8.34 13.65
N THR A 319 -11.96 -8.50 12.83
CA THR A 319 -10.95 -7.46 12.60
C THR A 319 -10.72 -7.24 11.11
N ALA A 320 -10.03 -6.15 10.77
CA ALA A 320 -9.61 -5.87 9.40
C ALA A 320 -8.68 -6.95 8.79
N TYR A 321 -8.21 -7.93 9.57
CA TYR A 321 -7.44 -9.07 9.05
C TYR A 321 -8.34 -10.16 8.45
N SER A 322 -9.45 -10.49 9.12
CA SER A 322 -10.39 -11.54 8.69
C SER A 322 -11.50 -11.03 7.77
N ASP A 323 -11.64 -9.71 7.65
CA ASP A 323 -12.61 -9.07 6.76
C ASP A 323 -12.24 -9.23 5.28
N MET A 324 -13.11 -9.91 4.53
CA MET A 324 -13.00 -10.16 3.09
C MET A 324 -13.94 -9.27 2.26
N SER A 325 -14.71 -8.38 2.90
CA SER A 325 -15.72 -7.57 2.22
C SER A 325 -15.13 -6.49 1.31
N GLU A 326 -13.93 -6.00 1.62
CA GLU A 326 -13.29 -4.87 0.93
C GLU A 326 -11.87 -5.23 0.43
N LEU A 327 -11.71 -6.41 -0.18
CA LEU A 327 -10.44 -6.81 -0.81
C LEU A 327 -10.12 -5.92 -2.03
N ARG A 328 -9.47 -4.79 -1.77
CA ARG A 328 -9.04 -3.79 -2.77
C ARG A 328 -7.53 -3.74 -2.86
N ALA A 329 -6.87 -3.25 -1.81
CA ALA A 329 -5.41 -3.23 -1.72
C ALA A 329 -4.83 -4.66 -1.77
N SER A 330 -5.44 -5.61 -1.03
CA SER A 330 -5.05 -7.03 -1.05
C SER A 330 -5.18 -7.63 -2.46
N TYR A 331 -6.20 -7.24 -3.22
CA TYR A 331 -6.34 -7.67 -4.62
C TYR A 331 -5.27 -7.06 -5.54
N ASN A 332 -4.84 -5.83 -5.28
CA ASN A 332 -3.71 -5.23 -5.98
C ASN A 332 -2.37 -5.92 -5.63
N VAL A 333 -2.19 -6.37 -4.38
CA VAL A 333 -1.04 -7.21 -3.99
C VAL A 333 -1.05 -8.52 -4.78
N TYR A 334 -2.20 -9.20 -4.79
CA TYR A 334 -2.38 -10.45 -5.55
C TYR A 334 -2.02 -10.27 -7.02
N LYS A 335 -2.56 -9.24 -7.69
CA LYS A 335 -2.21 -8.88 -9.07
C LYS A 335 -0.72 -8.55 -9.24
N ALA A 336 -0.08 -7.91 -8.26
CA ALA A 336 1.32 -7.51 -8.37
C ALA A 336 2.25 -8.75 -8.37
N VAL A 337 1.96 -9.73 -7.51
CA VAL A 337 2.66 -11.02 -7.48
C VAL A 337 2.45 -11.77 -8.79
N TYR A 338 1.19 -11.88 -9.24
CA TYR A 338 0.89 -12.54 -10.50
C TYR A 338 1.53 -11.83 -11.69
N ALA A 339 1.61 -10.50 -11.69
CA ALA A 339 2.26 -9.76 -12.77
C ALA A 339 3.75 -10.13 -12.89
N LEU A 340 4.46 -10.21 -11.77
CA LEU A 340 5.86 -10.67 -11.74
C LEU A 340 5.99 -12.14 -12.16
N ALA A 341 5.09 -13.00 -11.69
CA ALA A 341 5.10 -14.42 -12.03
C ALA A 341 4.84 -14.67 -13.52
N HIS A 342 3.89 -13.97 -14.13
CA HIS A 342 3.62 -14.03 -15.56
C HIS A 342 4.80 -13.48 -16.38
N ALA A 343 5.39 -12.36 -15.97
CA ALA A 343 6.59 -11.85 -16.65
C ALA A 343 7.76 -12.86 -16.58
N LEU A 344 7.92 -13.56 -15.46
CA LEU A 344 8.88 -14.66 -15.36
C LEU A 344 8.49 -15.84 -16.25
N HIS A 345 7.21 -16.19 -16.31
CA HIS A 345 6.70 -17.30 -17.11
C HIS A 345 6.93 -17.08 -18.61
N ASP A 346 6.70 -15.86 -19.09
CA ASP A 346 6.95 -15.49 -20.48
C ASP A 346 8.43 -15.67 -20.86
N LEU A 347 9.35 -15.39 -19.92
CA LEU A 347 10.78 -15.68 -20.13
C LEU A 347 11.06 -17.19 -20.21
N THR A 348 10.30 -18.02 -19.51
CA THR A 348 10.44 -19.49 -19.54
C THR A 348 9.90 -20.10 -20.83
N GLN A 349 8.92 -19.46 -21.46
CA GLN A 349 8.33 -19.87 -22.73
C GLN A 349 9.03 -19.26 -23.96
N CYS A 350 10.11 -18.51 -23.74
CA CYS A 350 10.83 -17.83 -24.80
C CYS A 350 11.44 -18.83 -25.81
N GLU A 351 11.13 -18.64 -27.10
CA GLU A 351 11.74 -19.39 -28.20
C GLU A 351 13.03 -18.70 -28.67
N GLU A 352 14.15 -19.43 -28.70
CA GLU A 352 15.43 -18.91 -29.21
C GLU A 352 15.28 -18.38 -30.65
N GLY A 353 15.79 -17.18 -30.90
CA GLY A 353 15.61 -16.47 -32.18
C GLY A 353 14.34 -15.62 -32.26
N LYS A 354 13.46 -15.65 -31.25
CA LYS A 354 12.30 -14.76 -31.10
C LYS A 354 12.28 -14.02 -29.76
N GLY A 355 13.35 -14.11 -28.99
CA GLY A 355 13.41 -13.54 -27.64
C GLY A 355 13.46 -12.01 -27.61
N PRO A 356 13.09 -11.39 -26.47
CA PRO A 356 12.96 -9.93 -26.34
C PRO A 356 14.30 -9.21 -26.08
N PHE A 357 15.44 -9.90 -26.19
CA PHE A 357 16.78 -9.37 -25.91
C PHE A 357 17.62 -9.24 -27.19
N HIS A 358 18.80 -8.65 -27.06
CA HIS A 358 19.70 -8.41 -28.20
C HIS A 358 19.95 -9.70 -29.00
N GLY A 359 19.87 -9.61 -30.33
CA GLY A 359 20.02 -10.79 -31.20
C GLY A 359 18.87 -11.79 -31.13
N HIS A 360 17.69 -11.38 -30.63
CA HIS A 360 16.52 -12.23 -30.42
C HIS A 360 16.79 -13.43 -29.48
N SER A 361 17.68 -13.23 -28.53
CA SER A 361 18.07 -14.23 -27.52
C SER A 361 17.06 -14.31 -26.38
N CYS A 362 17.04 -15.46 -25.70
CA CYS A 362 16.24 -15.67 -24.49
C CYS A 362 17.08 -15.53 -23.21
N ALA A 363 16.41 -15.18 -22.10
CA ALA A 363 17.06 -15.17 -20.79
C ALA A 363 17.16 -16.58 -20.22
N ARG A 364 18.27 -16.88 -19.54
CA ARG A 364 18.43 -18.13 -18.80
C ARG A 364 18.02 -17.92 -17.35
N ILE A 365 16.98 -18.64 -16.91
CA ILE A 365 16.39 -18.51 -15.57
C ILE A 365 17.41 -18.75 -14.45
N SER A 366 18.35 -19.69 -14.65
CA SER A 366 19.36 -20.04 -13.66
C SER A 366 20.34 -18.90 -13.31
N ILE A 367 20.43 -17.87 -14.18
CA ILE A 367 21.32 -16.70 -14.02
C ILE A 367 20.55 -15.40 -14.27
N LEU A 368 19.24 -15.41 -14.03
CA LEU A 368 18.35 -14.30 -14.32
C LEU A 368 18.79 -13.02 -13.61
N GLN A 369 18.83 -11.92 -14.35
CA GLN A 369 19.10 -10.59 -13.83
C GLN A 369 17.78 -9.81 -13.68
N PRO A 370 17.61 -8.95 -12.66
CA PRO A 370 16.36 -8.24 -12.42
C PRO A 370 15.85 -7.44 -13.63
N TRP A 371 16.76 -6.80 -14.39
CA TRP A 371 16.41 -6.02 -15.58
C TRP A 371 15.80 -6.85 -16.72
N GLN A 372 15.96 -8.17 -16.71
CA GLN A 372 15.39 -9.07 -17.70
C GLN A 372 13.90 -9.34 -17.45
N VAL A 373 13.41 -9.10 -16.24
CA VAL A 373 11.99 -9.21 -15.89
C VAL A 373 11.25 -7.99 -16.45
N LYS A 374 10.85 -8.08 -17.72
CA LYS A 374 10.13 -7.02 -18.43
C LYS A 374 8.64 -7.11 -18.15
N LEU A 375 8.14 -6.17 -17.35
CA LEU A 375 6.73 -6.05 -16.97
C LEU A 375 5.86 -5.33 -18.02
N MET A 376 6.43 -4.84 -19.13
CA MET A 376 5.72 -3.96 -20.08
C MET A 376 4.58 -4.63 -20.86
N ASN A 377 4.51 -5.96 -20.92
CA ASN A 377 3.47 -6.69 -21.66
C ASN A 377 2.41 -7.32 -20.75
N THR A 378 2.42 -7.02 -19.46
CA THR A 378 1.57 -7.71 -18.49
C THR A 378 0.24 -6.95 -18.31
N HIS A 379 -0.87 -7.51 -18.82
CA HIS A 379 -2.23 -6.91 -18.75
C HIS A 379 -2.77 -6.64 -17.33
N MET A 380 -2.08 -7.13 -16.29
CA MET A 380 -2.44 -6.89 -14.89
C MET A 380 -1.91 -5.57 -14.33
N LEU A 381 -0.97 -4.93 -15.03
CA LEU A 381 -0.50 -3.60 -14.71
C LEU A 381 -1.43 -2.57 -15.32
N ILE A 382 -1.62 -1.47 -14.60
CA ILE A 382 -2.38 -0.35 -15.14
C ILE A 382 -1.37 0.47 -15.93
N GLU A 383 -1.50 0.44 -17.26
CA GLU A 383 -0.74 1.31 -18.13
C GLU A 383 -0.87 2.75 -17.63
N VAL A 384 0.29 3.37 -17.52
CA VAL A 384 0.53 4.66 -16.89
C VAL A 384 0.09 5.78 -17.81
#